data_AF-A0A660XP59-F1
#
_entry.id   AF-A0A660XP59-F1
#
_cell.length_a   1.000
_cell.length_b   1.000
_cell.length_c   1.000
_cell.angle_alpha   90.00
_cell.angle_beta   90.00
_cell.angle_gamma   90.00
#
_symmetry.space_group_name_H-M   'P 1'
#
loop_
_entity.id
_entity.type
_entity.pdbx_description
1 polymer ?
#
loop_
_entity_poly.entity_id
_entity_poly.type
_entity_poly.pdbx_seq_one_letter_code
_entity_poly.pdbx_strand_id
1 'polypeptide(L)'
;MKQNSIFILILALSCSLLGQHSKPDTLTALFCEGQIKLDGQLNEPCWQKAPAVENFTQREQNEGAPATEKTRIAAIYNTNKIYFG
;
A
#
# COMPACT_ATOMS: atom_id res chain seq x y z
N MET A 1 27.17 -1.38 36.83
CA MET A 1 25.70 -1.13 36.74
C MET A 1 25.34 0.02 35.80
N LYS A 2 25.98 1.20 35.86
CA LYS A 2 25.66 2.34 34.96
C LYS A 2 25.99 2.13 33.46
N GLN A 3 27.03 1.36 33.13
CA GLN A 3 27.41 1.09 31.72
C GLN A 3 26.42 0.18 30.98
N ASN A 4 25.82 -0.80 31.66
CA ASN A 4 24.83 -1.70 31.06
C ASN A 4 23.53 -0.96 30.70
N SER A 5 23.16 0.08 31.46
CA SER A 5 21.96 0.88 31.20
C SER A 5 22.05 1.70 29.91
N ILE A 6 23.23 2.21 29.57
CA ILE A 6 23.46 2.96 28.32
C ILE A 6 23.33 2.03 27.11
N PHE A 7 23.85 0.81 27.21
CA PHE A 7 23.77 -0.18 26.13
C PHE A 7 22.31 -0.60 25.86
N ILE A 8 21.51 -0.80 26.91
CA ILE A 8 20.07 -1.10 26.78
C ILE A 8 19.30 0.07 26.14
N LEU A 9 19.64 1.31 26.48
CA LEU A 9 19.02 2.49 25.90
C LEU A 9 19.33 2.61 24.40
N ILE A 10 20.58 2.40 23.99
CA ILE A 10 20.99 2.41 22.58
C ILE A 10 20.28 1.29 21.81
N LEU A 11 20.19 0.09 22.38
CA LEU A 11 19.49 -1.05 21.76
C LEU A 11 17.98 -0.78 21.58
N ALA A 12 17.36 -0.09 22.55
CA ALA A 12 15.96 0.31 22.46
C ALA A 12 15.70 1.40 21.40
N LEU A 13 16.61 2.37 21.23
CA LEU A 13 16.50 3.39 20.19
C LEU A 13 16.72 2.82 18.78
N SER A 14 17.53 1.77 18.61
CA SER A 14 17.77 1.15 17.30
C SER A 14 16.53 0.47 16.68
N CYS A 15 15.46 0.23 17.45
CA CYS A 15 14.21 -0.31 16.91
C CYS A 15 13.50 0.67 15.95
N SER A 16 13.81 1.97 16.04
CA SER A 16 13.28 3.01 15.14
C SER A 16 14.10 3.21 13.86
N LEU A 17 15.16 2.40 13.63
CA LEU A 17 16.03 2.51 12.44
C LEU A 17 15.55 1.67 11.25
N LEU A 18 14.45 0.92 11.38
CA LEU A 18 13.77 0.34 10.22
C LEU A 18 12.97 1.45 9.55
N GLY A 19 13.22 1.71 8.26
CA GLY A 19 12.48 2.74 7.51
C GLY A 19 10.97 2.55 7.66
N GLN A 20 10.29 3.55 8.23
CA GLN A 20 8.86 3.48 8.46
C GLN A 20 8.14 3.52 7.12
N HIS A 21 7.35 2.47 6.85
CA HIS A 21 6.45 2.39 5.71
C HIS A 21 5.06 2.02 6.19
N SER A 22 4.03 2.55 5.53
CA SER A 22 2.65 2.21 5.85
C SER A 22 2.33 0.81 5.35
N LYS A 23 1.62 0.02 6.17
CA LYS A 23 1.08 -1.27 5.76
C LYS A 23 -0.38 -1.12 5.31
N PRO A 24 -0.84 -1.84 4.28
CA PRO A 24 -0.06 -2.71 3.41
C PRO A 24 0.80 -1.88 2.44
N ASP A 25 2.01 -2.37 2.22
CA ASP A 25 2.99 -1.86 1.28
C ASP A 25 3.07 -2.72 0.01
N THR A 26 2.15 -3.68 -0.11
CA THR A 26 2.07 -4.64 -1.21
C THR A 26 0.68 -4.60 -1.81
N LEU A 27 0.61 -4.53 -3.14
CA LEU A 27 -0.62 -4.61 -3.92
C LEU A 27 -0.61 -5.92 -4.72
N THR A 28 -1.61 -6.77 -4.53
CA THR A 28 -1.76 -8.02 -5.28
C THR A 28 -2.58 -7.78 -6.54
N ALA A 29 -1.98 -7.98 -7.71
CA ALA A 29 -2.70 -7.86 -8.97
C ALA A 29 -3.48 -9.15 -9.30
N LEU A 30 -4.70 -9.01 -9.82
CA LEU A 30 -5.54 -10.15 -10.24
C LEU A 30 -5.40 -10.37 -11.76
N PHE A 31 -5.25 -11.62 -12.18
CA PHE A 31 -5.32 -11.97 -13.61
C PHE A 31 -6.75 -11.77 -14.15
N CYS A 32 -6.88 -11.10 -15.29
CA CYS A 32 -8.15 -10.86 -15.96
C CYS A 32 -8.17 -11.48 -17.35
N GLU A 33 -9.13 -12.37 -17.57
CA GLU A 33 -9.44 -12.92 -18.89
C GLU A 33 -10.29 -11.92 -19.68
N GLY A 34 -9.89 -11.65 -20.93
CA GLY A 34 -10.61 -10.74 -21.82
C GLY A 34 -9.96 -9.36 -21.99
N GLN A 35 -10.65 -8.51 -22.74
CA GLN A 35 -10.20 -7.17 -23.06
C GLN A 35 -10.76 -6.18 -22.04
N ILE A 36 -9.88 -5.32 -21.50
CA ILE A 36 -10.26 -4.18 -20.67
C ILE A 36 -10.55 -2.98 -21.56
N LYS A 37 -11.68 -2.31 -21.34
CA LYS A 37 -12.02 -1.08 -22.03
C LYS A 37 -11.46 0.11 -21.23
N LEU A 38 -10.60 0.91 -21.87
CA LEU A 38 -10.02 2.10 -21.24
C LEU A 38 -10.96 3.30 -21.40
N ASP A 39 -12.10 3.26 -20.73
CA ASP A 39 -13.10 4.35 -20.72
C ASP A 39 -13.30 5.00 -19.34
N GLY A 40 -12.50 4.60 -18.35
CA GLY A 40 -12.58 5.10 -16.98
C GLY A 40 -13.66 4.46 -16.12
N GLN A 41 -14.36 3.43 -16.63
CA GLN A 41 -15.33 2.66 -15.86
C GLN A 41 -14.73 1.33 -15.43
N LEU A 42 -14.81 1.00 -14.13
CA LEU A 42 -14.28 -0.25 -13.57
C LEU A 42 -15.36 -1.32 -13.43
N ASN A 43 -16.10 -1.56 -14.52
CA ASN A 43 -17.30 -2.39 -14.51
C ASN A 43 -17.05 -3.84 -14.98
N GLU A 44 -15.87 -4.16 -15.50
CA GLU A 44 -15.53 -5.53 -15.88
C GLU A 44 -15.48 -6.46 -14.64
N PRO A 45 -15.84 -7.75 -14.80
CA PRO A 45 -15.94 -8.68 -13.67
C PRO A 45 -14.64 -8.86 -12.86
N CYS A 46 -13.48 -8.67 -13.49
CA CYS A 46 -12.21 -8.79 -12.80
C CYS A 46 -11.93 -7.59 -11.87
N TRP A 47 -12.39 -6.38 -12.19
CA TRP A 47 -12.31 -5.24 -11.27
C TRP A 47 -13.09 -5.47 -9.99
N GLN A 48 -14.29 -6.04 -10.11
CA GLN A 48 -15.15 -6.36 -8.96
C GLN A 48 -14.56 -7.45 -8.04
N LYS A 49 -13.59 -8.23 -8.53
CA LYS A 49 -12.91 -9.29 -7.79
C LYS A 49 -11.49 -8.91 -7.34
N ALA A 50 -10.90 -7.88 -7.94
CA ALA A 50 -9.51 -7.51 -7.68
C ALA A 50 -9.35 -7.04 -6.22
N PRO A 51 -8.36 -7.54 -5.48
CA PRO A 51 -8.05 -7.03 -4.15
C PRO A 51 -7.68 -5.55 -4.23
N ALA A 52 -8.37 -4.72 -3.45
CA ALA A 52 -8.12 -3.29 -3.41
C ALA A 52 -7.44 -2.87 -2.11
N VAL A 53 -6.53 -1.91 -2.20
CA VAL A 53 -5.94 -1.21 -1.06
C VAL A 53 -6.70 0.08 -0.83
N GLU A 54 -7.00 0.40 0.44
CA GLU A 54 -7.87 1.53 0.82
C GLU A 54 -7.35 2.37 1.98
N ASN A 55 -6.41 1.84 2.77
CA ASN A 55 -5.94 2.44 4.01
C ASN A 55 -4.71 3.32 3.77
N PHE A 56 -4.82 4.24 2.82
CA PHE A 56 -3.77 5.20 2.50
C PHE A 56 -3.55 6.18 3.64
N THR A 57 -2.29 6.61 3.78
CA THR A 57 -1.84 7.62 4.74
C THR A 57 -1.35 8.86 4.00
N GLN A 58 -1.40 10.00 4.69
CA GLN A 58 -0.91 11.26 4.16
C GLN A 58 0.62 11.30 4.21
N ARG A 59 1.23 11.84 3.15
CA ARG A 59 2.69 12.08 3.09
C ARG A 59 3.07 13.50 3.46
N GLU A 60 2.21 14.46 3.14
CA GLU A 60 2.41 15.89 3.39
C GLU A 60 1.32 16.41 4.32
N GLN A 61 1.53 17.59 4.91
CA GLN A 61 0.68 18.26 5.91
C GLN A 61 0.57 17.54 7.27
N ASN A 62 0.24 16.24 7.27
CA ASN A 62 0.10 15.42 8.48
C ASN A 62 0.57 13.99 8.21
N GLU A 63 1.90 13.81 8.14
CA GLU A 63 2.51 12.54 7.76
C GLU A 63 2.02 11.36 8.62
N GLY A 64 1.62 10.28 7.95
CA GLY A 64 1.17 9.05 8.60
C GLY A 64 -0.30 9.06 9.05
N ALA A 65 -0.98 10.22 9.06
CA ALA A 65 -2.41 10.27 9.35
C ALA A 65 -3.24 9.61 8.23
N PRO A 66 -4.47 9.12 8.51
CA PRO A 66 -5.36 8.60 7.47
C PRO A 66 -5.60 9.63 6.35
N ALA A 67 -5.73 9.16 5.10
CA ALA A 67 -6.09 10.02 3.97
C ALA A 67 -7.42 10.76 4.24
N THR A 68 -7.46 12.06 3.91
CA THR A 68 -8.67 12.87 4.00
C THR A 68 -9.69 12.49 2.92
N GLU A 69 -9.20 12.09 1.75
CA GLU A 69 -10.02 11.62 0.64
C GLU A 69 -10.05 10.10 0.56
N LYS A 70 -11.25 9.54 0.44
CA LYS A 70 -11.43 8.09 0.30
C LYS A 70 -10.82 7.65 -1.03
N THR A 71 -9.73 6.91 -0.94
CA THR A 71 -9.01 6.37 -2.10
C THR A 71 -9.05 4.85 -2.05
N ARG A 72 -9.36 4.23 -3.18
CA ARG A 72 -9.31 2.77 -3.37
C ARG A 72 -8.53 2.52 -4.65
N ILE A 73 -7.54 1.64 -4.60
CA ILE A 73 -6.74 1.26 -5.77
C ILE A 73 -6.70 -0.25 -5.87
N ALA A 74 -6.94 -0.78 -7.06
CA ALA A 74 -6.75 -2.17 -7.42
C ALA A 74 -5.83 -2.29 -8.65
N ALA A 75 -5.21 -3.46 -8.81
CA ALA A 75 -4.47 -3.80 -10.01
C ALA A 75 -5.01 -5.09 -10.63
N ILE A 76 -5.12 -5.09 -11.95
CA ILE A 76 -5.40 -6.28 -12.74
C ILE A 76 -4.39 -6.40 -13.88
N TYR A 77 -4.18 -7.60 -14.38
CA TYR A 77 -3.27 -7.82 -15.50
C TYR A 77 -3.75 -8.94 -16.42
N ASN A 78 -3.23 -8.95 -17.64
CA ASN A 78 -3.30 -10.07 -18.55
C ASN A 78 -1.91 -10.36 -19.11
N THR A 79 -1.79 -11.23 -20.12
CA THR A 79 -0.50 -11.65 -20.69
C THR A 79 0.37 -10.48 -21.18
N ASN A 80 -0.25 -9.37 -21.60
CA ASN A 80 0.45 -8.29 -22.31
C ASN A 80 0.45 -6.95 -21.57
N LYS A 81 -0.47 -6.76 -20.60
CA LYS A 81 -0.75 -5.45 -20.00
C LYS A 81 -1.09 -5.58 -18.51
N ILE A 82 -0.73 -4.57 -17.74
CA ILE A 82 -1.19 -4.33 -16.37
C ILE A 82 -1.99 -3.03 -16.34
N TYR A 83 -3.05 -3.02 -15.54
CA TYR A 83 -3.97 -1.90 -15.38
C TYR A 83 -4.12 -1.56 -13.90
N PHE A 84 -4.25 -0.27 -13.61
CA PHE A 84 -4.52 0.27 -12.29
C PHE A 84 -5.82 1.07 -12.36
N GLY A 85 -6.68 0.88 -11.38
CA GLY A 85 -8.01 1.49 -11.29
C GLY A 85 -8.38 1.78 -9.85
#